data_AF-A0A1Q9H7H0-F1
#
_entry.id   AF-A0A1Q9H7H0-F1
#
_cell.length_a   1.000
_cell.length_b   1.000
_cell.length_c   1.000
_cell.angle_alpha   90.00
_cell.angle_beta   90.00
_cell.angle_gamma   90.00
#
_symmetry.space_group_name_H-M   'P 1'
#
loop_
_entity.id
_entity.type
_entity.pdbx_description
1 polymer ?
#
loop_
_entity_poly.entity_id
_entity_poly.type
_entity_poly.pdbx_seq_one_letter_code
_entity_poly.pdbx_strand_id
1 'polypeptide(L)'
;MATINYDHVKTAFRFFEQNIGKEINISDVAKTVGWKDSTVQTYFNKKWKGVVLERTSPGVYLVIMPEDMTVSGFADLHTQVDERVR
;
A
#
# COMPACT_ATOMS: atom_id res chain seq x y z
N MET A 1 8.07 1.89 19.28
CA MET A 1 6.97 2.15 18.33
C MET A 1 7.58 2.24 16.94
N ALA A 2 7.07 1.50 15.96
CA ALA A 2 7.57 1.60 14.59
C ALA A 2 7.11 2.94 14.02
N THR A 3 7.99 3.93 13.99
CA THR A 3 7.78 5.17 13.25
C THR A 3 7.59 4.78 11.80
N ILE A 4 6.35 4.84 11.31
CA ILE A 4 6.08 4.69 9.89
C ILE A 4 6.90 5.77 9.20
N ASN A 5 7.88 5.36 8.39
CA ASN A 5 8.68 6.32 7.65
C ASN A 5 7.78 6.94 6.59
N TYR A 6 7.38 8.20 6.80
CA TYR A 6 6.48 8.94 5.92
C TYR A 6 7.01 8.99 4.48
N ASP A 7 8.33 8.96 4.30
CA ASP A 7 8.97 8.92 2.98
C ASP A 7 8.71 7.61 2.23
N HIS A 8 8.67 6.49 2.95
CA HIS A 8 8.35 5.18 2.35
C HIS A 8 6.88 5.13 1.92
N VAL A 9 5.98 5.66 2.75
CA VAL A 9 4.56 5.76 2.41
C VAL A 9 4.33 6.64 1.19
N LYS A 10 5.02 7.80 1.11
CA LYS A 10 4.95 8.68 -0.05
C LYS A 10 5.49 8.03 -1.32
N THR A 11 6.55 7.23 -1.19
CA THR A 11 7.11 6.47 -2.31
C THR A 11 6.15 5.38 -2.79
N ALA A 12 5.51 4.66 -1.87
CA ALA A 12 4.49 3.67 -2.19
C ALA A 12 3.28 4.30 -2.88
N PHE A 13 2.80 5.44 -2.38
CA PHE A 13 1.71 6.19 -2.99
C PHE A 13 2.01 6.54 -4.45
N ARG A 14 3.18 7.15 -4.72
CA ARG A 14 3.61 7.50 -6.08
C ARG A 14 3.72 6.29 -6.99
N PHE A 15 4.20 5.17 -6.45
CA PHE A 15 4.27 3.92 -7.21
C PHE A 15 2.87 3.46 -7.64
N PHE A 16 1.89 3.48 -6.74
CA PHE A 16 0.52 3.10 -7.08
C PHE A 16 -0.14 4.11 -8.03
N GLU A 17 0.04 5.41 -7.81
CA GLU A 17 -0.49 6.49 -8.66
C GLU A 17 -0.04 6.33 -10.13
N GLN A 18 1.23 5.99 -10.37
CA GLN A 18 1.78 5.79 -11.71
C GLN A 18 1.33 4.48 -12.40
N ASN A 19 0.76 3.56 -11.61
CA ASN A 19 0.39 2.22 -12.03
C ASN A 19 -1.11 1.95 -11.92
N ILE A 20 -1.96 2.96 -11.67
CA ILE A 20 -3.42 2.82 -11.66
C ILE A 20 -3.88 2.11 -12.95
N GLY A 21 -4.72 1.07 -12.78
CA GLY A 21 -5.24 0.24 -13.87
C GLY A 21 -4.25 -0.77 -14.44
N LYS A 22 -3.03 -0.87 -13.91
CA LYS A 22 -2.00 -1.84 -14.37
C LYS A 22 -1.82 -2.97 -13.38
N GLU A 23 -1.42 -4.12 -13.90
CA GLU A 23 -0.94 -5.23 -13.09
C GLU A 23 0.52 -5.00 -12.68
N ILE A 24 0.80 -5.28 -11.41
CA ILE A 24 2.13 -5.15 -10.79
C ILE A 24 2.48 -6.44 -10.04
N ASN A 25 3.78 -6.69 -9.86
CA ASN A 25 4.23 -7.66 -8.87
C ASN A 25 4.36 -6.99 -7.51
N ILE A 26 3.86 -7.63 -6.45
CA ILE A 26 3.96 -7.06 -5.09
C ILE A 26 5.41 -6.92 -4.61
N SER A 27 6.33 -7.73 -5.15
CA SER A 27 7.76 -7.60 -4.88
C SER A 27 8.37 -6.32 -5.48
N ASP A 28 7.76 -5.72 -6.51
CA ASP A 28 8.23 -4.46 -7.08
C ASP A 28 7.95 -3.30 -6.12
N VAL A 29 6.80 -3.33 -5.43
CA VAL A 29 6.48 -2.38 -4.35
C VAL A 29 7.53 -2.48 -3.25
N ALA A 30 7.88 -3.70 -2.82
CA ALA A 30 8.88 -3.92 -1.77
C ALA A 30 10.24 -3.34 -2.16
N LYS A 31 10.70 -3.59 -3.39
CA LYS A 31 11.97 -3.06 -3.92
C LYS A 31 11.95 -1.54 -4.05
N THR A 32 10.90 -0.96 -4.62
CA THR A 32 10.80 0.49 -4.84
C THR A 32 10.72 1.26 -3.53
N VAL A 33 10.00 0.74 -2.56
CA VAL A 33 9.78 1.41 -1.27
C VAL A 33 10.90 1.11 -0.26
N GLY A 34 11.65 0.02 -0.45
CA GLY A 34 12.64 -0.46 0.52
C GLY A 34 12.00 -1.18 1.71
N TRP A 35 10.81 -1.75 1.54
CA TRP A 35 10.16 -2.58 2.54
C TRP A 35 10.51 -4.06 2.37
N LYS A 36 10.37 -4.85 3.44
CA LYS A 36 10.40 -6.31 3.34
C LYS A 36 9.13 -6.79 2.66
N ASP A 37 9.22 -7.83 1.84
CA ASP A 37 8.05 -8.46 1.21
C ASP A 37 6.94 -8.81 2.22
N SER A 38 7.33 -9.29 3.41
CA SER A 38 6.39 -9.60 4.50
C SER A 38 5.64 -8.37 5.04
N THR A 39 6.29 -7.20 5.06
CA THR A 39 5.67 -5.92 5.44
C THR A 39 4.63 -5.51 4.38
N VAL A 40 5.01 -5.58 3.11
CA VAL A 40 4.10 -5.27 1.99
C VAL A 40 2.91 -6.23 1.99
N GLN A 41 3.14 -7.53 2.19
CA GLN A 41 2.09 -8.53 2.27
C GLN A 41 1.15 -8.29 3.46
N THR A 42 1.68 -7.80 4.59
CA THR A 42 0.88 -7.41 5.76
C THR A 42 0.00 -6.21 5.45
N TYR A 43 0.55 -5.16 4.82
CA TYR A 43 -0.24 -4.01 4.40
C TYR A 43 -1.28 -4.38 3.35
N PHE A 44 -0.93 -5.22 2.38
CA PHE A 44 -1.89 -5.77 1.44
C PHE A 44 -3.08 -6.40 2.16
N ASN A 45 -2.82 -7.39 3.02
CA ASN A 45 -3.86 -8.16 3.69
C ASN A 45 -4.71 -7.31 4.65
N LYS A 46 -4.12 -6.30 5.30
CA LYS A 46 -4.80 -5.52 6.35
C LYS A 46 -5.44 -4.23 5.86
N LYS A 47 -4.89 -3.59 4.82
CA LYS A 47 -5.13 -2.18 4.51
C LYS A 47 -5.40 -1.88 3.04
N TRP A 48 -4.76 -2.61 2.11
CA TRP A 48 -4.83 -2.27 0.68
C TRP A 48 -5.76 -3.16 -0.13
N LYS A 49 -6.04 -4.38 0.33
CA LYS A 49 -6.88 -5.33 -0.40
C LYS A 49 -8.28 -4.75 -0.64
N GLY A 50 -8.65 -4.62 -1.92
CA GLY A 50 -9.95 -4.08 -2.35
C GLY A 50 -10.05 -2.55 -2.32
N VAL A 51 -8.95 -1.84 -2.00
CA VAL A 51 -8.91 -0.37 -1.93
C VAL A 51 -7.79 0.20 -2.79
N VAL A 52 -6.59 -0.37 -2.69
CA VAL A 52 -5.42 0.05 -3.47
C VAL A 52 -5.00 -1.05 -4.43
N LEU A 53 -5.12 -2.32 -4.00
CA LEU A 53 -4.75 -3.48 -4.79
C LEU A 53 -5.85 -4.55 -4.78
N GLU A 54 -6.04 -5.19 -5.92
CA GLU A 54 -6.81 -6.42 -6.06
C GLU A 54 -5.88 -7.54 -6.53
N ARG A 55 -5.99 -8.73 -5.94
CA ARG A 55 -5.16 -9.86 -6.35
C ARG A 55 -5.79 -10.52 -7.58
N THR A 56 -5.09 -10.50 -8.70
CA THR A 56 -5.53 -11.19 -9.94
C THR A 56 -5.01 -12.61 -9.98
N SER A 57 -3.75 -12.84 -9.58
CA SER A 57 -3.14 -14.17 -9.48
C SER A 57 -2.06 -14.22 -8.40
N PRO A 58 -1.51 -15.40 -8.03
CA PRO A 58 -0.46 -15.48 -7.02
C PRO A 58 0.77 -14.62 -7.39
N GLY A 59 1.00 -13.56 -6.61
CA GLY A 59 2.12 -12.63 -6.81
C GLY A 59 1.83 -11.44 -7.73
N VAL A 60 0.70 -11.44 -8.44
CA VAL A 60 0.28 -10.36 -9.36
C VAL A 60 -0.97 -9.66 -8.82
N TYR A 61 -0.95 -8.34 -8.86
CA TYR A 61 -1.99 -7.49 -8.30
C TYR A 61 -2.35 -6.37 -9.27
N LEU A 62 -3.63 -6.12 -9.47
CA LEU A 62 -4.14 -4.95 -10.18
C LEU A 62 -4.15 -3.76 -9.23
N VAL A 63 -3.62 -2.61 -9.68
CA VAL A 63 -3.74 -1.36 -8.94
C VAL A 63 -5.11 -0.74 -9.20
N ILE A 64 -5.95 -0.76 -8.16
CA ILE A 64 -7.32 -0.24 -8.16
C ILE A 64 -7.45 1.00 -7.28
N MET A 65 -6.32 1.65 -6.95
CA MET A 65 -6.30 2.85 -6.14
C MET A 65 -7.16 3.95 -6.80
N PRO A 66 -8.12 4.56 -6.07
CA PRO A 66 -8.91 5.67 -6.58
C PRO A 66 -8.01 6.83 -7.05
N GLU A 67 -8.31 7.40 -8.21
CA GLU A 67 -7.54 8.52 -8.79
C GLU A 67 -7.61 9.79 -7.93
N ASP A 68 -8.66 9.94 -7.12
CA ASP A 68 -8.85 11.05 -6.18
C ASP A 68 -8.22 10.79 -4.80
N MET A 69 -7.60 9.62 -4.59
CA MET A 69 -6.92 9.32 -3.33
C MET A 69 -5.73 10.25 -3.14
N THR A 70 -5.68 10.94 -2.01
CA THR A 70 -4.55 11.81 -1.66
C THR A 70 -3.46 11.03 -0.91
N VAL A 71 -2.22 11.54 -0.93
CA VAL A 71 -1.13 11.03 -0.08
C VAL A 71 -1.55 10.93 1.38
N SER A 72 -2.32 11.91 1.89
CA SER A 72 -2.81 11.88 3.28
C SER A 72 -3.74 10.70 3.51
N GLY A 73 -4.75 10.51 2.64
CA GLY A 73 -5.69 9.40 2.76
C GLY A 73 -4.99 8.04 2.63
N PHE A 74 -3.98 7.92 1.78
CA PHE A 74 -3.15 6.72 1.71
C PHE A 74 -2.29 6.53 2.97
N ALA A 75 -1.75 7.61 3.55
CA ALA A 75 -0.99 7.54 4.80
C ALA A 75 -1.87 7.11 5.98
N ASP A 76 -3.14 7.50 6.00
CA ASP A 76 -4.12 7.07 7.01
C ASP A 76 -4.37 5.55 6.97
N LEU A 77 -4.20 4.90 5.82
CA LEU A 77 -4.23 3.43 5.75
C LEU A 77 -3.07 2.79 6.53
N HIS A 78 -1.96 3.51 6.72
CA HIS A 78 -0.76 3.01 7.37
C HIS A 78 -0.75 3.32 8.86
N THR A 79 -1.43 4.37 9.30
CA THR A 79 -1.52 4.71 10.72
C THR A 79 -2.27 3.60 11.48
N GLN A 80 -1.68 3.17 12.60
CA GLN A 80 -2.44 2.42 13.60
C GLN A 80 -3.34 3.41 14.31
N VAL A 81 -4.61 3.48 13.91
CA VAL A 81 -5.65 3.99 14.81
C VAL A 81 -6.57 2.82 15.13
N ASP A 82 -6.10 1.96 16.04
CA ASP A 82 -7.01 1.19 16.88
C ASP A 82 -7.54 2.19 17.92
N GLU A 83 -8.57 2.96 17.55
CA GLU A 83 -9.36 3.77 18.51
C GLU A 83 -10.31 2.90 19.34
N ARG A 84 -10.12 1.57 19.34
CA ARG A 84 -10.87 0.61 20.15
C ARG A 84 -10.13 0.22 21.43
N VAL A 85 -9.69 1.22 22.19
CA VAL A 85 -9.51 1.08 23.64
C VAL A 85 -9.97 2.39 24.28
N ARG A 86 -11.29 2.53 24.42
CA ARG A 86 -11.91 3.36 25.46
C ARG A 86 -12.26 2.47 26.63
#